data_AF-A0A9X8R6Q8-F1
#
_entry.id   AF-A0A9X8R6Q8-F1
#
_cell.length_a   1.000
_cell.length_b   1.000
_cell.length_c   1.000
_cell.angle_alpha   90.00
_cell.angle_beta   90.00
_cell.angle_gamma   90.00
#
_symmetry.space_group_name_H-M   'P 1'
#
loop_
_entity.id
_entity.type
_entity.pdbx_description
1 polymer ?
#
loop_
_entity_poly.entity_id
_entity_poly.type
_entity_poly.pdbx_seq_one_letter_code
_entity_poly.pdbx_strand_id
1 'polypeptide(L)' 'MGVTESQIIIDNALLIVSTKNNKVITVMDRDETTSQIYTNINGTIILDK' A
#
# COMPACT_ATOMS: atom_id res chain seq x y z
N MET A 1 1.69 -16.74 10.44
CA MET A 1 0.68 -15.80 9.92
C MET A 1 1.36 -14.90 8.89
N GLY A 2 0.69 -14.58 7.78
CA GLY A 2 1.26 -13.77 6.69
C GLY A 2 0.93 -12.28 6.81
N VAL A 3 1.35 -11.50 5.82
CA VAL A 3 1.02 -10.07 5.70
C VAL A 3 -0.48 -9.90 5.44
N THR A 4 -1.13 -9.04 6.23
CA THR A 4 -2.59 -8.82 6.13
C THR A 4 -2.97 -7.46 5.62
N GLU A 5 -2.17 -6.46 5.93
CA GLU A 5 -2.33 -5.07 5.50
C GLU A 5 -1.01 -4.65 4.86
N SER A 6 -1.03 -4.42 3.56
CA SER A 6 0.17 -4.14 2.78
C SER A 6 0.12 -2.75 2.16
N GLN A 7 1.20 -2.00 2.34
CA GLN A 7 1.54 -0.88 1.46
C GLN A 7 2.31 -1.41 0.26
N ILE A 8 1.87 -1.12 -0.95
CA ILE A 8 2.51 -1.56 -2.18
C ILE A 8 2.96 -0.34 -2.94
N ILE A 9 4.28 -0.19 -3.09
CA ILE A 9 4.89 0.88 -3.86
C ILE A 9 5.16 0.34 -5.26
N ILE A 10 4.60 0.99 -6.27
CA ILE A 10 4.87 0.73 -7.69
C ILE A 10 5.33 2.03 -8.34
N ASP A 11 5.90 1.96 -9.54
CA ASP A 11 6.53 3.10 -10.22
C ASP A 11 5.71 4.41 -10.12
N ASN A 12 4.41 4.34 -10.41
CA ASN A 12 3.53 5.52 -10.51
C ASN A 12 2.43 5.59 -9.44
N ALA A 13 2.43 4.69 -8.44
CA ALA A 13 1.35 4.69 -7.46
C ALA A 13 1.74 4.03 -6.14
N LEU A 14 0.96 4.35 -5.11
CA LEU A 14 0.94 3.63 -3.84
C LEU A 14 -0.43 2.98 -3.65
N LEU A 15 -0.44 1.70 -3.32
CA LEU A 15 -1.66 0.96 -3.03
C LEU A 15 -1.66 0.51 -1.57
N ILE A 16 -2.83 0.56 -0.94
CA ILE A 16 -3.08 -0.07 0.36
C ILE A 16 -4.03 -1.25 0.12
N VAL A 17 -3.57 -2.45 0.46
CA VAL A 17 -4.29 -3.70 0.21
C VAL A 17 -4.52 -4.45 1.52
N SER A 18 -5.76 -4.85 1.75
CA SER A 18 -6.14 -5.72 2.86
C SER A 18 -6.44 -7.12 2.34
N THR A 19 -5.61 -8.08 2.69
CA THR A 19 -5.83 -9.50 2.35
C THR A 19 -6.90 -10.13 3.25
N LYS A 20 -7.20 -9.54 4.41
CA LYS A 20 -8.35 -9.93 5.24
C LYS A 20 -9.67 -9.67 4.55
N ASN A 21 -9.74 -8.56 3.81
CA ASN A 21 -10.94 -8.13 3.09
C ASN A 21 -10.90 -8.48 1.60
N ASN A 22 -9.82 -9.10 1.12
CA ASN A 22 -9.52 -9.39 -0.28
C ASN A 22 -9.74 -8.17 -1.20
N LYS A 23 -9.36 -6.97 -0.73
CA LYS A 23 -9.68 -5.70 -1.40
C LYS A 23 -8.49 -4.76 -1.44
N VAL A 24 -8.43 -3.99 -2.53
CA VAL A 24 -7.64 -2.76 -2.62
C VAL A 24 -8.45 -1.65 -1.96
N ILE A 25 -7.91 -1.05 -0.91
CA ILE A 25 -8.59 -0.04 -0.09
C ILE A 25 -8.35 1.35 -0.69
N THR A 26 -7.12 1.64 -1.09
CA THR A 26 -6.72 2.96 -1.59
C THR A 26 -5.70 2.81 -2.72
N VAL A 27 -5.85 3.60 -3.78
CA VAL A 27 -4.85 3.81 -4.84
C VAL A 27 -4.59 5.31 -4.92
N MET A 28 -3.33 5.72 -4.82
CA MET A 28 -2.93 7.11 -4.93
C MET A 28 -1.77 7.25 -5.91
N ASP A 29 -1.71 8.38 -6.59
CA ASP A 29 -0.54 8.76 -7.37
C ASP A 29 0.64 9.01 -6.42
N ARG A 30 1.86 8.65 -6.85
CA ARG A 30 3.07 8.74 -6.02
C ARG A 30 3.34 10.16 -5.55
N ASP A 31 3.04 11.16 -6.37
CA ASP A 31 3.24 12.57 -6.00
C ASP A 31 2.35 12.99 -4.82
N GLU A 32 1.13 12.45 -4.74
CA GLU A 32 0.16 12.77 -3.68
C GLU A 32 0.44 12.02 -2.36
N THR A 33 1.24 10.94 -2.41
CA THR A 33 1.49 10.06 -1.25
C THR A 33 2.41 10.67 -0.20
N THR A 34 3.28 11.60 -0.61
CA THR A 34 4.26 12.24 0.29
C THR A 34 3.60 13.10 1.38
N SER A 35 2.33 13.47 1.20
CA SER A 35 1.59 14.31 2.15
C SER A 35 0.79 13.51 3.19
N GLN A 36 0.81 12.18 3.17
CA GLN A 36 -0.09 11.36 3.98
C GLN A 36 0.65 10.32 4.83
N ILE A 37 0.18 10.12 6.06
CA ILE A 37 0.69 9.10 6.99
C ILE A 37 -0.34 7.98 7.12
N TYR A 38 0.09 6.74 6.91
CA TYR A 38 -0.75 5.55 7.06
C TYR A 38 -0.27 4.67 8.21
N THR A 39 -1.20 4.15 9.00
CA THR A 39 -0.92 3.30 10.18
C THR A 39 -1.61 1.94 10.02
N ASN A 40 -1.35 1.02 10.96
CA ASN A 40 -1.94 -0.32 10.97
C ASN A 40 -1.57 -1.18 9.72
N ILE A 41 -0.45 -0.86 9.09
CA ILE A 41 0.16 -1.63 8.00
C ILE A 41 1.18 -2.59 8.61
N ASN A 42 1.15 -3.86 8.21
CA ASN A 42 2.06 -4.89 8.75
C ASN A 42 3.01 -5.49 7.71
N GLY A 43 3.03 -4.94 6.49
CA GLY A 43 4.06 -5.23 5.51
C GLY A 43 4.09 -4.17 4.41
N THR A 44 5.25 -4.10 3.74
CA THR A 44 5.44 -3.26 2.57
C THR A 44 5.97 -4.13 1.44
N ILE A 45 5.40 -3.99 0.25
CA ILE A 45 5.84 -4.65 -0.97
C ILE A 45 6.36 -3.56 -1.91
N ILE A 46 7.57 -3.73 -2.41
CA ILE A 46 8.21 -2.78 -3.31
C ILE A 46 8.31 -3.45 -4.67
N LEU A 47 7.61 -2.89 -5.65
CA LEU A 47 7.65 -3.26 -7.06
C LEU A 47 8.10 -2.01 -7.85
N ASP A 48 9.12 -1.34 -7.32
CA ASP A 48 9.78 -0.16 -7.87
C ASP A 48 11.07 -0.67 -8.55
N LYS A 49 11.27 -0.34 -9.83
CA LYS A 49 12.37 -0.90 -10.62
C LYS A 49 13.67 -0.12 -10.52
#